data_AF-A0A1G0YD24-F1
#
_entry.id   AF-A0A1G0YD24-F1
#
_cell.length_a   1.000
_cell.length_b   1.000
_cell.length_c   1.000
_cell.angle_alpha   90.00
_cell.angle_beta   90.00
_cell.angle_gamma   90.00
#
_symmetry.space_group_name_H-M   'P 1'
#
loop_
_entity.id
_entity.type
_entity.pdbx_description
1 polymer ?
#
loop_
_entity_poly.entity_id
_entity_poly.type
_entity_poly.pdbx_seq_one_letter_code
_entity_poly.pdbx_strand_id
1 'polypeptide(L)'
;MKTSFLEKALVILLGAALLSGCATPESRIKKNPSLFASFPPDVQEMVRKGQIDIGYTAGMVNIALGEPNRRYTRQTAEGVTEVWAYTDTYTTSDRQRVDGPFRVRTRDGSYQTITDTVWADVQQTHEFDKIRVEFRDEKVTAIDRLDRSGGAVNPFAP
;
A
#
# COMPACT_ATOMS: atom_id res chain seq x y z
N MET A 1 48.18 8.64 -0.10
CA MET A 1 47.00 8.63 0.81
C MET A 1 45.82 9.24 0.07
N LYS A 2 44.59 8.73 0.27
CA LYS A 2 43.28 9.22 -0.22
C LYS A 2 42.63 8.48 -1.40
N THR A 3 42.50 7.15 -1.32
CA THR A 3 41.43 6.42 -2.05
C THR A 3 40.50 5.62 -1.12
N SER A 4 40.90 5.40 0.13
CA SER A 4 40.12 4.63 1.12
C SER A 4 38.82 5.28 1.59
N PHE A 5 38.64 6.59 1.43
CA PHE A 5 37.45 7.30 1.91
C PHE A 5 36.25 7.20 0.94
N LEU A 6 36.48 7.07 -0.37
CA LEU A 6 35.39 6.91 -1.35
C LEU A 6 34.83 5.48 -1.35
N GLU A 7 35.67 4.46 -1.19
CA GLU A 7 35.23 3.06 -1.13
C GLU A 7 34.37 2.78 0.11
N LYS A 8 34.75 3.36 1.27
CA LYS A 8 33.96 3.22 2.51
C LYS A 8 32.62 3.94 2.44
N ALA A 9 32.54 5.07 1.72
CA ALA A 9 31.29 5.79 1.52
C ALA A 9 30.32 4.99 0.64
N LEU A 10 30.82 4.27 -0.38
CA LEU A 10 30.00 3.43 -1.25
C LEU A 10 29.41 2.22 -0.51
N VAL A 11 30.18 1.59 0.39
CA VAL A 11 29.69 0.46 1.22
C VAL A 11 28.64 0.90 2.25
N ILE A 12 28.77 2.12 2.80
CA ILE A 12 27.79 2.66 3.76
C ILE A 12 26.49 3.09 3.03
N LEU A 13 26.59 3.63 1.81
CA LEU A 13 25.40 3.98 1.01
C LEU A 13 24.64 2.73 0.53
N LEU A 14 25.35 1.63 0.22
CA LEU A 14 24.73 0.36 -0.17
C LEU A 14 24.05 -0.36 1.02
N GLY A 15 24.58 -0.19 2.25
CA GLY A 15 23.99 -0.73 3.47
C GLY A 15 22.72 -0.01 3.93
N ALA A 16 22.62 1.31 3.68
CA ALA A 16 21.48 2.11 4.10
C ALA A 16 20.19 1.88 3.26
N ALA A 17 20.32 1.34 2.04
CA ALA A 17 19.17 1.02 1.17
C ALA A 17 18.44 -0.28 1.57
N LEU A 18 19.01 -1.10 2.46
CA LEU A 18 18.45 -2.41 2.86
C LEU A 18 17.51 -2.33 4.08
N LEU A 19 17.33 -1.15 4.69
CA LEU A 19 16.51 -0.95 5.89
C LEU A 19 15.12 -0.37 5.60
N SER A 20 14.78 -0.11 4.33
CA SER A 20 13.36 -0.06 3.96
C SER A 20 12.85 -1.49 3.97
N GLY A 21 12.36 -1.94 5.13
CA GLY A 21 11.70 -3.24 5.28
C GLY A 21 10.42 -3.28 4.45
N CYS A 22 10.54 -3.43 3.14
CA CYS A 22 9.44 -3.90 2.31
C CYS A 22 9.00 -5.21 2.94
N ALA A 23 7.75 -5.27 3.41
CA ALA A 23 7.18 -6.49 3.93
C ALA A 23 7.01 -7.46 2.75
N THR A 24 8.08 -8.19 2.40
CA THR A 24 8.09 -9.17 1.32
C THR A 24 7.62 -10.54 1.83
N PRO A 25 7.19 -11.45 0.93
CA PRO A 25 6.89 -12.82 1.30
C PRO A 25 8.06 -13.52 2.01
N GLU A 26 9.31 -13.30 1.60
CA GLU A 26 10.49 -13.92 2.22
C GLU A 26 10.65 -13.52 3.68
N SER A 27 10.42 -12.25 4.00
CA SER A 27 10.46 -11.76 5.39
C SER A 27 9.38 -12.45 6.24
N ARG A 28 8.18 -12.66 5.68
CA ARG A 28 7.08 -13.37 6.35
C ARG A 28 7.35 -14.86 6.53
N ILE A 29 7.95 -15.51 5.52
CA ILE A 29 8.38 -16.91 5.58
C ILE A 29 9.43 -17.09 6.66
N LYS A 30 10.43 -16.20 6.73
CA LYS A 30 11.47 -16.24 7.77
C LYS A 30 10.88 -16.11 9.19
N LYS A 31 9.81 -15.35 9.35
CA LYS A 31 9.08 -15.21 10.63
C LYS A 31 8.20 -16.42 10.94
N ASN A 32 7.69 -17.12 9.93
CA ASN A 32 6.75 -18.23 10.07
C ASN A 32 7.19 -19.49 9.31
N PRO A 33 8.39 -20.05 9.59
CA PRO A 33 8.97 -21.12 8.77
C PRO A 33 8.18 -22.44 8.88
N SER A 34 7.63 -22.76 10.05
CA SER A 34 6.84 -23.98 10.27
C SER A 34 5.50 -23.95 9.53
N LEU A 35 4.81 -22.82 9.56
CA LEU A 35 3.58 -22.61 8.81
C LEU A 35 3.84 -22.73 7.30
N PHE A 36 4.89 -22.09 6.80
CA PHE A 36 5.24 -22.17 5.39
C PHE A 36 5.61 -23.60 4.96
N ALA A 37 6.35 -24.32 5.80
CA ALA A 37 6.74 -25.71 5.53
C ALA A 37 5.54 -26.69 5.52
N SER A 38 4.40 -26.34 6.13
CA SER A 38 3.20 -27.17 6.09
C SER A 38 2.39 -27.03 4.80
N PHE A 39 2.70 -26.03 3.97
CA PHE A 39 1.98 -25.81 2.71
C PHE A 39 2.40 -26.83 1.65
N PRO A 40 1.48 -27.21 0.73
CA PRO A 40 1.83 -27.98 -0.46
C PRO A 40 2.96 -27.32 -1.29
N PRO A 41 3.83 -28.08 -1.97
CA PRO A 41 4.98 -27.53 -2.69
C PRO A 41 4.63 -26.49 -3.77
N ASP A 42 3.54 -26.71 -4.48
CA ASP A 42 2.97 -25.77 -5.46
C ASP A 42 2.51 -24.47 -4.79
N VAL A 43 1.81 -24.57 -3.65
CA VAL A 43 1.43 -23.41 -2.85
C VAL A 43 2.68 -22.66 -2.34
N GLN A 44 3.70 -23.37 -1.88
CA GLN A 44 4.96 -22.76 -1.44
C GLN A 44 5.63 -21.95 -2.55
N GLU A 45 5.58 -22.43 -3.80
CA GLU A 45 6.10 -21.68 -4.94
C GLU A 45 5.31 -20.40 -5.19
N MET A 46 3.98 -20.48 -5.17
CA MET A 46 3.09 -19.35 -5.45
C MET A 46 3.13 -18.27 -4.38
N VAL A 47 3.09 -18.65 -3.09
CA VAL A 47 3.10 -17.66 -2.00
C VAL A 47 4.47 -16.96 -1.88
N ARG A 48 5.58 -17.61 -2.26
CA ARG A 48 6.90 -16.95 -2.38
C ARG A 48 6.86 -15.81 -3.41
N LYS A 49 6.10 -15.97 -4.48
CA LYS A 49 5.89 -14.94 -5.52
C LYS A 49 4.85 -13.89 -5.11
N GLY A 50 4.32 -13.95 -3.88
CA GLY A 50 3.24 -13.07 -3.41
C GLY A 50 1.90 -13.34 -4.10
N GLN A 51 1.69 -14.56 -4.60
CA GLN A 51 0.47 -14.94 -5.31
C GLN A 51 -0.46 -15.76 -4.40
N ILE A 52 -1.76 -15.60 -4.62
CA ILE A 52 -2.83 -16.29 -3.92
C ILE A 52 -3.83 -16.86 -4.93
N ASP A 53 -4.53 -17.91 -4.54
CA ASP A 53 -5.52 -18.57 -5.38
C ASP A 53 -6.74 -19.04 -4.56
N ILE A 54 -7.80 -19.41 -5.26
CA ILE A 54 -9.00 -20.04 -4.68
C ILE A 54 -8.59 -21.32 -3.92
N GLY A 55 -9.22 -21.55 -2.77
CA GLY A 55 -8.91 -22.68 -1.90
C GLY A 55 -7.68 -22.51 -1.01
N TYR A 56 -6.99 -21.36 -1.07
CA TYR A 56 -5.90 -21.06 -0.12
C TYR A 56 -6.48 -20.80 1.27
N THR A 57 -5.71 -21.07 2.32
CA THR A 57 -6.11 -20.70 3.69
C THR A 57 -5.71 -19.27 4.02
N ALA A 58 -6.31 -18.70 5.07
CA ALA A 58 -5.89 -17.41 5.62
C ALA A 58 -4.38 -17.35 5.93
N GLY A 59 -3.80 -18.45 6.41
CA GLY A 59 -2.35 -18.55 6.64
C GLY A 59 -1.53 -18.47 5.35
N MET A 60 -1.95 -19.13 4.28
CA MET A 60 -1.29 -19.05 2.97
C MET A 60 -1.37 -17.62 2.39
N VAL A 61 -2.54 -16.98 2.50
CA VAL A 61 -2.75 -15.59 2.09
C VAL A 61 -1.88 -14.64 2.92
N ASN A 62 -1.78 -14.85 4.24
CA ASN A 62 -0.93 -14.05 5.11
C ASN A 62 0.55 -14.15 4.72
N ILE A 63 1.06 -15.34 4.40
CA ILE A 63 2.43 -15.48 3.91
C ILE A 63 2.63 -14.73 2.59
N ALA A 64 1.69 -14.85 1.65
CA ALA A 64 1.79 -14.21 0.34
C ALA A 64 1.68 -12.69 0.41
N LEU A 65 0.64 -12.15 1.06
CA LEU A 65 0.26 -10.73 1.00
C LEU A 65 0.51 -9.96 2.30
N GLY A 66 0.62 -10.67 3.43
CA GLY A 66 0.72 -10.06 4.77
C GLY A 66 -0.64 -9.76 5.39
N GLU A 67 -0.61 -8.93 6.44
CA GLU A 67 -1.83 -8.46 7.09
C GLU A 67 -2.63 -7.56 6.14
N PRO A 68 -3.96 -7.74 6.06
CA PRO A 68 -4.80 -6.85 5.29
C PRO A 68 -4.89 -5.48 5.96
N ASN A 69 -5.11 -4.43 5.18
CA ASN A 69 -5.36 -3.09 5.69
C ASN A 69 -6.70 -3.04 6.44
N ARG A 70 -7.69 -3.83 5.99
CA ARG A 70 -9.04 -3.88 6.56
C ARG A 70 -9.59 -5.30 6.52
N ARG A 71 -10.38 -5.65 7.54
CA ARG A 71 -11.14 -6.90 7.63
C ARG A 71 -12.61 -6.59 7.81
N TYR A 72 -13.48 -7.29 7.11
CA TYR A 72 -14.92 -7.14 7.18
C TYR A 72 -15.58 -8.48 7.47
N THR A 73 -16.66 -8.44 8.24
CA THR A 73 -17.63 -9.53 8.31
C THR A 73 -18.78 -9.18 7.39
N ARG A 74 -18.94 -9.95 6.31
CA ARG A 74 -20.02 -9.76 5.34
C ARG A 74 -21.14 -10.75 5.64
N GLN A 75 -22.37 -10.24 5.72
CA GLN A 75 -23.56 -11.05 5.89
C GLN A 75 -24.43 -10.94 4.64
N THR A 76 -24.72 -12.07 3.99
CA THR A 76 -25.62 -12.17 2.83
C THR A 76 -26.72 -13.18 3.11
N ALA A 77 -27.65 -13.34 2.16
CA ALA A 77 -28.65 -14.40 2.23
C ALA A 77 -28.02 -15.81 2.24
N GLU A 78 -26.80 -15.97 1.72
CA GLU A 78 -26.09 -17.25 1.64
C GLU A 78 -25.23 -17.54 2.87
N GLY A 79 -25.17 -16.62 3.85
CA GLY A 79 -24.42 -16.80 5.10
C GLY A 79 -23.48 -15.65 5.43
N VAL A 80 -22.54 -15.93 6.34
CA VAL A 80 -21.53 -14.97 6.82
C VAL A 80 -20.17 -15.35 6.26
N THR A 81 -19.44 -14.37 5.71
CA THR A 81 -18.07 -14.55 5.20
C THR A 81 -17.12 -13.49 5.74
N GLU A 82 -15.84 -13.83 5.84
CA GLU A 82 -14.78 -12.88 6.19
C GLU A 82 -14.17 -12.33 4.90
N VAL A 83 -14.01 -11.00 4.82
CA VAL A 83 -13.41 -10.34 3.66
C VAL A 83 -12.19 -9.54 4.10
N TRP A 84 -11.05 -9.81 3.49
CA TRP A 84 -9.81 -9.06 3.68
C TRP A 84 -9.64 -8.09 2.52
N ALA A 85 -9.34 -6.82 2.81
CA ALA A 85 -9.04 -5.81 1.81
C ALA A 85 -7.61 -5.29 1.97
N TYR A 86 -6.89 -5.31 0.86
CA TYR A 86 -5.56 -4.75 0.70
C TYR A 86 -5.67 -3.48 -0.12
N THR A 87 -5.26 -2.36 0.45
CA THR A 87 -5.40 -1.04 -0.15
C THR A 87 -4.07 -0.52 -0.66
N ASP A 88 -4.16 0.40 -1.61
CA ASP A 88 -3.02 1.11 -2.18
C ASP A 88 -3.44 2.58 -2.35
N THR A 89 -2.48 3.46 -2.54
CA THR A 89 -2.75 4.90 -2.63
C THR A 89 -2.22 5.50 -3.92
N TYR A 90 -2.83 6.60 -4.34
CA TYR A 90 -2.30 7.47 -5.37
C TYR A 90 -2.52 8.93 -4.98
N THR A 91 -1.69 9.82 -5.49
CA THR A 91 -1.78 11.24 -5.21
C THR A 91 -2.21 11.98 -6.48
N THR A 92 -3.21 12.85 -6.35
CA THR A 92 -3.55 13.85 -7.36
C THR A 92 -3.14 15.24 -6.87
N SER A 93 -3.03 16.17 -7.80
CA SER A 93 -2.82 17.58 -7.48
C SER A 93 -4.00 18.34 -8.07
N ASP A 94 -4.88 18.81 -7.20
CA ASP A 94 -6.10 19.48 -7.62
C ASP A 94 -5.98 20.98 -7.31
N ARG A 95 -6.29 21.81 -8.31
CA ARG A 95 -6.26 23.25 -8.15
C ARG A 95 -7.53 23.71 -7.44
N GLN A 96 -7.41 24.07 -6.17
CA GLN A 96 -8.52 24.41 -5.30
C GLN A 96 -8.55 25.90 -4.97
N ARG A 97 -9.76 26.44 -4.80
CA ARG A 97 -9.96 27.76 -4.18
C ARG A 97 -9.88 27.56 -2.68
N VAL A 98 -8.92 28.22 -2.04
CA VAL A 98 -8.73 28.19 -0.60
C VAL A 98 -9.05 29.58 -0.06
N ASP A 99 -10.08 29.65 0.77
CA ASP A 99 -10.45 30.85 1.51
C ASP A 99 -9.79 30.80 2.89
N GLY A 100 -9.08 31.86 3.27
CA GLY A 100 -8.43 31.84 4.56
C GLY A 100 -7.60 33.08 4.90
N PRO A 101 -7.07 33.12 6.13
CA PRO A 101 -6.10 34.12 6.54
C PRO A 101 -4.72 33.79 5.94
N PHE A 102 -4.22 34.67 5.08
CA PHE A 102 -2.89 34.56 4.48
C PHE A 102 -1.96 35.60 5.07
N ARG A 103 -0.76 35.17 5.46
CA ARG A 103 0.29 36.06 5.94
C ARG A 103 1.09 36.57 4.74
N VAL A 104 0.88 37.83 4.39
CA VAL A 104 1.56 38.50 3.28
C VAL A 104 2.65 39.42 3.80
N ARG A 105 3.74 39.55 3.03
CA ARG A 105 4.81 40.50 3.32
C ARG A 105 4.51 41.81 2.58
N THR A 106 4.45 42.90 3.32
CA THR A 106 4.22 44.24 2.78
C THR A 106 5.50 44.85 2.23
N ARG A 107 5.38 45.94 1.47
CA ARG A 107 6.52 46.63 0.83
C ARG A 107 7.54 47.20 1.82
N ASP A 108 7.10 47.60 3.01
CA ASP A 108 7.96 48.08 4.11
C ASP A 108 8.65 46.92 4.87
N GLY A 109 8.40 45.67 4.47
CA GLY A 109 9.00 44.49 5.06
C GLY A 109 8.25 43.93 6.27
N SER A 110 7.17 44.56 6.72
CA SER A 110 6.31 44.01 7.77
C SER A 110 5.45 42.84 7.25
N TYR A 111 4.77 42.14 8.16
CA TYR A 111 3.85 41.06 7.81
C TYR A 111 2.44 41.43 8.27
N GLN A 112 1.47 41.21 7.39
CA GLN A 112 0.06 41.40 7.70
C GLN A 112 -0.72 40.14 7.36
N THR A 113 -1.75 39.85 8.15
CA THR A 113 -2.72 38.79 7.84
C THR A 113 -3.88 39.41 7.10
N ILE A 114 -4.15 38.92 5.90
CA ILE A 114 -5.31 39.30 5.09
C ILE A 114 -6.24 38.10 4.94
N THR A 115 -7.54 38.33 4.87
CA THR A 115 -8.49 37.30 4.46
C THR A 115 -8.72 37.46 2.97
N ASP A 116 -8.43 36.42 2.19
CA ASP A 116 -8.57 36.43 0.73
C ASP A 116 -8.94 35.03 0.22
N THR A 117 -9.17 34.90 -1.09
CA THR A 117 -9.30 33.65 -1.81
C THR A 117 -8.09 33.44 -2.71
N VAL A 118 -7.32 32.37 -2.49
CA VAL A 118 -6.20 32.01 -3.36
C VAL A 118 -6.46 30.69 -4.09
N TRP A 119 -5.90 30.56 -5.27
CA TRP A 119 -5.81 29.27 -5.96
C TRP A 119 -4.55 28.57 -5.51
N ALA A 120 -4.69 27.40 -4.91
CA ALA A 120 -3.56 26.56 -4.49
C ALA A 120 -3.67 25.18 -5.15
N ASP A 121 -2.52 24.65 -5.57
CA ASP A 121 -2.43 23.25 -5.96
C ASP A 121 -2.34 22.41 -4.69
N VAL A 122 -3.42 21.69 -4.40
CA VAL A 122 -3.55 20.86 -3.19
C VAL A 122 -3.29 19.42 -3.57
N GLN A 123 -2.27 18.82 -2.97
CA GLN A 123 -2.05 17.39 -3.10
C GLN A 123 -3.12 16.63 -2.31
N GLN A 124 -3.84 15.76 -2.99
CA GLN A 124 -4.81 14.86 -2.38
C GLN A 124 -4.34 13.42 -2.51
N THR A 125 -4.32 12.71 -1.39
CA THR A 125 -4.02 11.27 -1.38
C THR A 125 -5.33 10.50 -1.35
N HIS A 126 -5.51 9.65 -2.34
CA HIS A 126 -6.68 8.79 -2.49
C HIS A 126 -6.27 7.36 -2.17
N GLU A 127 -7.11 6.66 -1.41
CA GLU A 127 -6.95 5.26 -1.08
C GLU A 127 -7.98 4.42 -1.83
N PHE A 128 -7.56 3.28 -2.37
CA PHE A 128 -8.45 2.35 -3.07
C PHE A 128 -8.13 0.91 -2.71
N ASP A 129 -9.12 0.03 -2.84
CA ASP A 129 -8.95 -1.40 -2.63
C ASP A 129 -8.29 -2.02 -3.87
N LYS A 130 -7.05 -2.50 -3.70
CA LYS A 130 -6.26 -3.14 -4.76
C LYS A 130 -6.62 -4.61 -4.92
N ILE A 131 -6.79 -5.31 -3.80
CA ILE A 131 -7.18 -6.72 -3.75
C ILE A 131 -8.21 -6.89 -2.63
N ARG A 132 -9.28 -7.64 -2.90
CA ARG A 132 -10.15 -8.21 -1.86
C ARG A 132 -10.12 -9.73 -1.93
N VAL A 133 -10.11 -10.35 -0.76
CA VAL A 133 -10.08 -11.81 -0.61
C VAL A 133 -11.22 -12.20 0.31
N GLU A 134 -12.14 -13.02 -0.19
CA GLU A 134 -13.25 -13.55 0.60
C GLU A 134 -12.92 -14.96 1.08
N PHE A 135 -13.23 -15.22 2.35
CA PHE A 135 -13.05 -16.50 3.00
C PHE A 135 -14.40 -17.07 3.44
N ARG A 136 -14.62 -18.34 3.10
CA ARG A 136 -15.69 -19.18 3.62
C ARG A 136 -15.10 -20.53 3.99
N ASP A 137 -15.51 -21.08 5.13
CA ASP A 137 -14.98 -22.35 5.65
C ASP A 137 -13.44 -22.40 5.67
N GLU A 138 -12.82 -21.31 6.13
CA GLU A 138 -11.36 -21.11 6.23
C GLU A 138 -10.58 -21.11 4.90
N LYS A 139 -11.29 -21.05 3.77
CA LYS A 139 -10.75 -21.13 2.42
C LYS A 139 -11.13 -19.91 1.59
N VAL A 140 -10.21 -19.48 0.73
CA VAL A 140 -10.48 -18.41 -0.23
C VAL A 140 -11.55 -18.87 -1.21
N THR A 141 -12.63 -18.13 -1.34
CA THR A 141 -13.74 -18.39 -2.27
C THR A 141 -13.88 -17.33 -3.36
N ALA A 142 -13.39 -16.12 -3.13
CA ALA A 142 -13.35 -15.07 -4.14
C ALA A 142 -12.10 -14.21 -4.00
N ILE A 143 -11.58 -13.74 -5.14
CA ILE A 143 -10.47 -12.79 -5.22
C ILE A 143 -10.85 -11.71 -6.22
N ASP A 144 -11.10 -10.50 -5.74
CA ASP A 144 -11.27 -9.33 -6.59
C ASP A 144 -9.91 -8.63 -6.71
N ARG A 145 -9.53 -8.27 -7.94
CA ARG A 145 -8.36 -7.41 -8.20
C ARG A 145 -8.82 -6.19 -8.97
N LEU A 146 -8.35 -5.02 -8.58
CA LEU A 146 -8.62 -3.82 -9.36
C LEU A 146 -7.93 -3.95 -10.73
N ASP A 147 -8.73 -3.96 -11.80
CA ASP A 147 -8.22 -3.89 -13.16
C ASP A 147 -7.79 -2.45 -13.47
N ARG A 148 -6.52 -2.26 -13.81
CA ARG A 148 -5.95 -0.97 -14.23
C ARG A 148 -5.67 -0.90 -15.74
N SER A 149 -6.12 -1.89 -16.52
CA SER A 149 -5.85 -1.98 -17.96
C SER A 149 -6.60 -0.93 -18.80
N GLY A 150 -7.60 -0.24 -18.24
CA GLY A 150 -8.12 1.02 -18.75
C GLY A 150 -7.14 2.17 -18.46
N GLY A 151 -6.10 2.29 -19.27
CA GLY A 151 -4.91 3.09 -19.00
C GLY A 151 -5.15 4.52 -18.54
N ALA A 152 -4.35 4.97 -17.56
CA ALA A 152 -4.05 6.37 -17.21
C ALA A 152 -5.23 7.36 -17.09
N VAL A 153 -6.47 6.91 -17.07
CA VAL A 153 -7.60 7.73 -16.62
C VAL A 153 -7.65 7.52 -15.12
N ASN A 154 -7.43 8.59 -14.35
CA ASN A 154 -7.86 8.60 -12.96
C ASN A 154 -9.37 8.25 -13.00
N PRO A 155 -9.81 7.06 -12.52
CA PRO A 155 -11.22 6.67 -12.58
C PRO A 155 -12.09 7.56 -11.66
N PHE A 156 -11.46 8.48 -10.93
CA PHE A 156 -12.04 9.47 -10.05
C PHE A 156 -11.68 10.91 -10.47
N ALA A 157 -11.23 11.14 -11.71
CA ALA A 157 -11.18 12.50 -12.26
C ALA A 157 -12.63 12.97 -12.50
N PRO A 158 -12.98 14.21 -12.09
CA PRO A 158 -14.29 14.78 -12.35
C PRO A 158 -14.57 14.96 -13.85
#